data_AF-A0A7C0W4U7-F1
#
_entry.id   AF-A0A7C0W4U7-F1
#
_cell.length_a   1.000
_cell.length_b   1.000
_cell.length_c   1.000
_cell.angle_alpha   90.00
_cell.angle_beta   90.00
_cell.angle_gamma   90.00
#
_symmetry.space_group_name_H-M   'P 1'
#
loop_
_entity.id
_entity.type
_entity.pdbx_description
1 polymer ?
#
loop_
_entity_poly.entity_id
_entity_poly.type
_entity_poly.pdbx_seq_one_letter_code
_entity_poly.pdbx_strand_id
1 'polypeptide(L)'
;MAGDGRRLWFGYRLTWALSGVVCAEAEQVGVEPGDGYRFMVLGDGDEDPAVVVGRLRAKVRREVARVYLEPSDAAPGWHVAELDVAGRVVWSGDSSVPEPSVVIDGRRFDWAAFGAMVAVFEGWEFSMRFSDGSGEDTGAGVGGSVDATDGDAKVIPLRLVGGLDDDGLRRQGRSIDTVLAEFLAEQRQRLAVSTYRRYGRIVELLRMCLNNYCYQSLTGAEAERWRSAYDAGDEEAFTRLCGPQQIVENYGEFLGYFMIRKVAASQEELRAAATVTKRLARWLARHGYVDEDAADAAHGRATEAGRDLPRADKLGEYLYRLARQTHLPVDPDDFADENWVEDYLSITRVEDGRLWFGEVGPVAVSKQASDLAEVGWDVYVVLARVGGNWRLVETGMVYP
;
A
#
# COMPACT_ATOMS: atom_id res chain seq x y z
N MET A 1 14.39 23.17 -2.31
CA MET A 1 15.74 22.99 -1.73
C MET A 1 15.59 21.93 -0.67
N ALA A 2 16.42 20.90 -0.69
CA ALA A 2 16.54 19.97 0.43
C ALA A 2 17.29 20.63 1.59
N GLY A 3 17.18 20.05 2.79
CA GLY A 3 17.92 20.53 3.97
C GLY A 3 19.43 20.50 3.79
N ASP A 4 19.94 19.59 2.96
CA ASP A 4 21.36 19.48 2.60
C ASP A 4 21.79 20.45 1.47
N GLY A 5 20.92 21.39 1.08
CA GLY A 5 21.22 22.40 0.07
C GLY A 5 21.08 21.93 -1.38
N ARG A 6 20.72 20.66 -1.65
CA ARG A 6 20.45 20.21 -3.02
C ARG A 6 19.19 20.84 -3.61
N ARG A 7 19.26 21.17 -4.90
CA ARG A 7 18.06 21.46 -5.72
C ARG A 7 17.50 20.13 -6.21
N LEU A 8 16.27 19.83 -5.80
CA LEU A 8 15.55 18.63 -6.20
C LEU A 8 14.38 19.01 -7.10
N TRP A 9 14.14 18.19 -8.10
CA TRP A 9 12.99 18.29 -9.01
C TRP A 9 12.10 17.09 -8.78
N PHE A 10 10.78 17.31 -8.83
CA PHE A 10 9.78 16.28 -8.59
C PHE A 10 8.76 16.25 -9.72
N GLY A 11 8.48 15.05 -10.22
CA GLY A 11 7.34 14.74 -11.06
C GLY A 11 6.18 14.35 -10.15
N TYR A 12 4.96 14.74 -10.52
CA TYR A 12 3.75 14.39 -9.78
C TYR A 12 2.85 13.55 -10.67
N ARG A 13 2.32 12.45 -10.13
CA ARG A 13 1.33 11.60 -10.78
C ARG A 13 0.07 11.55 -9.93
N LEU A 14 -1.08 11.68 -10.57
CA LEU A 14 -2.38 11.42 -9.98
C LEU A 14 -2.93 10.15 -10.62
N THR A 15 -3.40 9.24 -9.79
CA THR A 15 -3.99 7.97 -10.23
C THR A 15 -5.27 7.73 -9.46
N TRP A 16 -6.33 7.34 -10.16
CA TRP A 16 -7.60 6.95 -9.55
C TRP A 16 -7.62 5.43 -9.47
N ALA A 17 -7.71 4.91 -8.25
CA ALA A 17 -7.90 3.49 -8.04
C ALA A 17 -9.32 3.08 -8.42
N LEU A 18 -9.52 1.80 -8.75
CA LEU A 18 -10.86 1.24 -9.00
C LEU A 18 -11.80 1.35 -7.79
N SER A 19 -11.24 1.50 -6.58
CA SER A 19 -11.99 1.79 -5.35
C SER A 19 -12.53 3.23 -5.28
N GLY A 20 -12.20 4.08 -6.26
CA GLY A 20 -12.54 5.50 -6.30
C GLY A 20 -11.45 6.41 -5.72
N VAL A 21 -10.51 5.88 -4.93
CA VAL A 21 -9.46 6.64 -4.23
C VAL A 21 -8.56 7.42 -5.18
N VAL A 22 -8.27 8.68 -4.85
CA VAL A 22 -7.23 9.47 -5.54
C VAL A 22 -5.90 9.25 -4.86
N CYS A 23 -4.94 8.69 -5.59
CA CYS A 23 -3.55 8.56 -5.15
C CYS A 23 -2.70 9.62 -5.84
N ALA A 24 -2.11 10.52 -5.04
CA ALA A 24 -1.13 11.48 -5.50
C ALA A 24 0.27 11.02 -5.08
N GLU A 25 1.15 10.82 -6.06
CA GLU A 25 2.53 10.39 -5.86
C GLU A 25 3.50 11.44 -6.38
N ALA A 26 4.60 11.67 -5.65
CA ALA A 26 5.70 12.51 -6.05
C ALA A 26 6.98 11.69 -6.10
N GLU A 27 7.69 11.71 -7.21
CA GLU A 27 8.98 11.03 -7.39
C GLU A 27 10.04 12.03 -7.84
N GLN A 28 11.25 11.87 -7.30
CA GLN A 28 12.39 12.70 -7.69
C GLN A 28 12.76 12.42 -9.15
N VAL A 29 12.92 13.49 -9.93
CA VAL A 29 13.31 13.42 -11.34
C VAL A 29 14.82 13.51 -11.48
N GLY A 30 15.37 12.85 -12.52
CA GLY A 30 16.79 12.86 -12.83
C GLY A 30 17.62 11.88 -12.00
N VAL A 31 16.97 10.84 -11.45
CA VAL A 31 17.59 9.71 -10.77
C VAL A 31 17.05 8.40 -11.36
N GLU A 32 17.75 7.30 -11.13
CA GLU A 32 17.30 5.97 -11.56
C GLU A 32 15.95 5.60 -10.93
N PRO A 33 15.08 4.84 -11.62
CA PRO A 33 13.80 4.39 -11.07
C PRO A 33 13.97 3.64 -9.75
N GLY A 34 13.23 4.07 -8.73
CA GLY A 34 13.31 3.51 -7.37
C GLY A 34 14.45 4.07 -6.52
N ASP A 35 15.28 4.96 -7.06
CA ASP A 35 16.18 5.81 -6.28
C ASP A 35 15.51 7.13 -5.90
N GLY A 36 16.19 7.95 -5.11
CA GLY A 36 15.71 9.28 -4.76
C GLY A 36 14.52 9.31 -3.80
N TYR A 37 13.96 10.50 -3.66
CA TYR A 37 12.78 10.72 -2.83
C TYR A 37 11.50 10.24 -3.54
N ARG A 38 10.61 9.58 -2.78
CA ARG A 38 9.24 9.26 -3.19
C ARG A 38 8.29 9.52 -2.05
N PHE A 39 7.16 10.13 -2.36
CA PHE A 39 6.10 10.44 -1.40
C PHE A 39 4.74 10.08 -1.99
N MET A 40 3.79 9.76 -1.10
CA MET A 40 2.42 9.43 -1.45
C MET A 40 1.46 10.11 -0.47
N VAL A 41 0.33 10.57 -0.99
CA VAL A 41 -0.83 11.01 -0.23
C VAL A 41 -2.07 10.40 -0.88
N LEU A 42 -2.98 9.89 -0.07
CA LEU A 42 -4.29 9.44 -0.51
C LEU A 42 -5.32 10.55 -0.27
N GLY A 43 -6.29 10.64 -1.17
CA GLY A 43 -7.46 11.48 -1.05
C GLY A 43 -8.73 10.69 -1.33
N ASP A 44 -9.85 11.21 -0.86
CA ASP A 44 -11.16 10.61 -1.13
C ASP A 44 -11.48 10.73 -2.62
N GLY A 45 -12.35 9.85 -3.13
CA GLY A 45 -12.56 9.74 -4.58
C GLY A 45 -13.24 10.93 -5.25
N ASP A 46 -14.02 11.69 -4.48
CA ASP A 46 -14.67 12.92 -4.89
C ASP A 46 -13.89 14.18 -4.43
N GLU A 47 -12.75 13.99 -3.76
CA GLU A 47 -11.93 15.10 -3.29
C GLU A 47 -11.30 15.87 -4.44
N ASP A 48 -11.25 17.20 -4.33
CA ASP A 48 -10.61 18.06 -5.33
C ASP A 48 -9.12 17.66 -5.47
N PRO A 49 -8.67 17.22 -6.67
CA PRO A 49 -7.29 16.84 -6.91
C PRO A 49 -6.27 17.93 -6.54
N ALA A 50 -6.65 19.22 -6.62
CA ALA A 50 -5.78 20.32 -6.22
C ALA A 50 -5.47 20.30 -4.72
N VAL A 51 -6.43 19.86 -3.90
CA VAL A 51 -6.27 19.72 -2.45
C VAL A 51 -5.32 18.56 -2.14
N VAL A 52 -5.53 17.40 -2.78
CA VAL A 52 -4.66 16.21 -2.62
C VAL A 52 -3.21 16.52 -3.02
N VAL A 53 -3.01 17.21 -4.15
CA VAL A 53 -1.68 17.67 -4.61
C VAL A 53 -1.11 18.72 -3.66
N GLY A 54 -1.94 19.59 -3.09
CA GLY A 54 -1.54 20.55 -2.05
C GLY A 54 -0.92 19.86 -0.84
N ARG A 55 -1.57 18.82 -0.31
CA ARG A 55 -1.05 17.99 0.79
C ARG A 55 0.26 17.28 0.40
N LEU A 56 0.32 16.71 -0.80
CA LEU A 56 1.54 16.06 -1.29
C LEU A 56 2.72 17.03 -1.36
N ARG A 57 2.52 18.25 -1.88
CA ARG A 57 3.56 19.28 -1.93
C ARG A 57 4.02 19.71 -0.53
N ALA A 58 3.09 19.80 0.43
CA ALA A 58 3.43 20.09 1.82
C ALA A 58 4.28 18.95 2.44
N LYS A 59 3.90 17.69 2.22
CA LYS A 59 4.67 16.51 2.63
C LYS A 59 6.06 16.50 2.02
N VAL A 60 6.19 16.67 0.70
CA VAL A 60 7.49 16.76 0.01
C VAL A 60 8.39 17.80 0.66
N ARG A 61 7.92 19.04 0.83
CA ARG A 61 8.73 20.13 1.40
C ARG A 61 9.19 19.83 2.82
N ARG A 62 8.29 19.29 3.65
CA ARG A 62 8.61 18.94 5.04
C ARG A 62 9.64 17.83 5.12
N GLU A 63 9.44 16.75 4.37
CA GLU A 63 10.32 15.57 4.45
C GLU A 63 11.70 15.84 3.82
N VAL A 64 11.80 16.55 2.69
CA VAL A 64 13.11 16.87 2.08
C VAL A 64 13.90 17.92 2.86
N ALA A 65 13.26 18.66 3.77
CA ALA A 65 13.93 19.61 4.64
C ALA A 65 14.66 18.90 5.80
N ARG A 66 14.25 17.68 6.15
CA ARG A 66 14.96 16.83 7.11
C ARG A 66 16.19 16.22 6.44
N VAL A 67 17.29 16.17 7.18
CA VAL A 67 18.55 15.55 6.75
C VAL A 67 18.91 14.54 7.81
N TYR A 68 19.00 13.28 7.41
CA TYR A 68 19.33 12.18 8.31
C TYR A 68 20.79 11.76 8.20
N LEU A 69 21.46 12.11 7.09
CA LEU A 69 22.83 11.69 6.83
C LEU A 69 23.78 12.87 6.69
N GLU A 70 24.95 12.72 7.31
CA GLU A 70 26.10 13.61 7.12
C GLU A 70 27.32 12.83 6.62
N PRO A 71 28.22 13.47 5.85
CA PRO A 71 29.48 12.83 5.44
C PRO A 71 30.31 12.46 6.67
N SER A 72 30.92 11.27 6.63
CA SER A 72 31.87 10.88 7.67
C SER A 72 33.20 11.62 7.50
N ASP A 73 33.67 12.25 8.58
CA ASP A 73 35.02 12.82 8.64
C ASP A 73 36.11 11.75 8.83
N ALA A 74 35.74 10.58 9.36
CA ALA A 74 36.69 9.53 9.75
C ALA A 74 37.00 8.52 8.63
N ALA A 75 36.05 8.31 7.70
CA ALA A 75 36.22 7.39 6.57
C ALA A 75 35.34 7.84 5.38
N PRO A 76 35.64 7.42 4.14
CA PRO A 76 34.71 7.62 3.03
C PRO A 76 33.37 6.95 3.34
N GLY A 77 32.30 7.73 3.46
CA GLY A 77 30.97 7.20 3.79
C GLY A 77 30.02 8.25 4.39
N TRP A 78 28.90 7.76 4.91
CA TRP A 78 27.88 8.54 5.59
C TRP A 78 27.72 8.07 7.03
N HIS A 79 27.28 8.95 7.93
CA HIS A 79 26.79 8.61 9.26
C HIS A 79 25.40 9.20 9.48
N VAL A 80 24.67 8.63 10.44
CA VAL A 80 23.43 9.24 10.93
C VAL A 80 23.80 10.54 11.64
N ALA A 81 23.23 11.66 11.19
CA ALA A 81 23.60 13.00 11.64
C ALA A 81 23.20 13.26 13.11
N GLU A 82 22.12 12.64 13.56
CA GLU A 82 21.62 12.79 14.94
C GLU A 82 21.21 11.42 15.52
N LEU A 83 20.12 11.35 16.29
CA LEU A 83 19.65 10.11 16.94
C LEU A 83 18.53 9.41 16.16
N ASP A 84 18.03 10.03 15.10
CA ASP A 84 16.92 9.52 14.29
C ASP A 84 17.38 9.31 12.84
N VAL A 85 16.85 8.28 12.19
CA VAL A 85 17.02 8.02 10.76
C VAL A 85 15.70 7.53 10.17
N ALA A 86 15.26 8.15 9.08
CA ALA A 86 14.10 7.69 8.32
C ALA A 86 14.45 7.51 6.84
N GLY A 87 13.80 6.54 6.22
CA GLY A 87 14.05 6.20 4.83
C GLY A 87 13.01 5.22 4.31
N ARG A 88 13.25 4.70 3.11
CA ARG A 88 12.40 3.70 2.47
C ARG A 88 13.19 2.42 2.24
N VAL A 89 12.60 1.28 2.56
CA VAL A 89 13.09 -0.01 2.07
C VAL A 89 12.57 -0.18 0.64
N VAL A 90 13.46 -0.44 -0.30
CA VAL A 90 13.14 -0.59 -1.72
C VAL A 90 13.73 -1.88 -2.25
N TRP A 91 13.15 -2.41 -3.32
CA TRP A 91 13.75 -3.55 -4.01
C TRP A 91 15.18 -3.24 -4.47
N SER A 92 16.08 -4.23 -4.38
CA SER A 92 17.52 -4.07 -4.60
C SER A 92 17.90 -3.66 -6.02
N GLY A 93 17.01 -3.87 -7.00
CA GLY A 93 17.35 -3.75 -8.42
C GLY A 93 17.82 -5.07 -9.03
N ASP A 94 18.02 -6.11 -8.23
CA ASP A 94 18.57 -7.41 -8.62
C ASP A 94 17.93 -8.55 -7.83
N SER A 95 17.12 -9.38 -8.51
CA SER A 95 16.45 -10.53 -7.89
C SER A 95 17.41 -11.63 -7.39
N SER A 96 18.70 -11.57 -7.73
CA SER A 96 19.72 -12.46 -7.18
C SER A 96 20.24 -12.02 -5.81
N VAL A 97 20.00 -10.76 -5.44
CA VAL A 97 20.32 -10.20 -4.12
C VAL A 97 19.06 -10.33 -3.24
N PRO A 98 19.08 -11.16 -2.19
CA PRO A 98 17.90 -11.39 -1.36
C PRO A 98 17.58 -10.20 -0.44
N GLU A 99 18.59 -9.41 -0.05
CA GLU A 99 18.41 -8.24 0.78
C GLU A 99 17.89 -7.03 -0.04
N PRO A 100 16.89 -6.29 0.45
CA PRO A 100 16.43 -5.06 -0.20
C PRO A 100 17.47 -3.94 -0.05
N SER A 101 17.33 -2.86 -0.81
CA SER A 101 18.10 -1.62 -0.57
C SER A 101 17.35 -0.70 0.39
N VAL A 102 18.05 0.26 0.97
CA VAL A 102 17.45 1.38 1.71
C VAL A 102 17.73 2.69 0.99
N VAL A 103 16.76 3.60 0.99
CA VAL A 103 16.91 4.95 0.47
C VAL A 103 16.72 5.95 1.60
N ILE A 104 17.78 6.69 1.91
CA ILE A 104 17.82 7.70 2.98
C ILE A 104 18.32 9.01 2.35
N ASP A 105 17.63 10.12 2.61
CA ASP A 105 17.90 11.42 1.96
C ASP A 105 18.00 11.34 0.43
N GLY A 106 17.17 10.49 -0.18
CA GLY A 106 17.17 10.25 -1.63
C GLY A 106 18.44 9.58 -2.16
N ARG A 107 19.25 8.96 -1.30
CA ARG A 107 20.45 8.19 -1.66
C ARG A 107 20.20 6.71 -1.38
N ARG A 108 20.51 5.84 -2.35
CA ARG A 108 20.37 4.38 -2.21
C ARG A 108 21.61 3.78 -1.55
N PHE A 109 21.39 2.85 -0.63
CA PHE A 109 22.40 2.06 0.06
C PHE A 109 21.95 0.60 0.18
N ASP A 110 22.90 -0.33 0.26
CA ASP A 110 22.61 -1.69 0.70
C ASP A 110 22.56 -1.79 2.23
N TRP A 111 22.17 -2.95 2.77
CA TRP A 111 22.10 -3.16 4.22
C TRP A 111 23.45 -3.14 4.92
N ALA A 112 24.53 -3.50 4.23
CA ALA A 112 25.87 -3.47 4.84
C ALA A 112 26.31 -2.02 5.06
N ALA A 113 26.07 -1.15 4.08
CA ALA A 113 26.31 0.28 4.17
C ALA A 113 25.42 0.93 5.23
N PHE A 114 24.13 0.60 5.29
CA PHE A 114 23.26 1.09 6.35
C PHE A 114 23.69 0.62 7.75
N GLY A 115 24.09 -0.66 7.86
CA GLY A 115 24.66 -1.24 9.09
C GLY A 115 25.91 -0.48 9.55
N ALA A 116 26.79 -0.10 8.61
CA ALA A 116 27.97 0.71 8.92
C ALA A 116 27.61 2.14 9.39
N MET A 117 26.53 2.73 8.86
CA MET A 117 26.06 4.05 9.31
C MET A 117 25.57 4.02 10.77
N VAL A 118 24.86 2.96 11.16
CA VAL A 118 24.33 2.80 12.53
C VAL A 118 25.36 2.26 13.52
N ALA A 119 26.50 1.73 13.06
CA ALA A 119 27.54 1.17 13.91
C ALA A 119 28.15 2.20 14.90
N VAL A 120 27.98 3.49 14.64
CA VAL A 120 28.37 4.57 15.57
C VAL A 120 27.64 4.47 16.93
N PHE A 121 26.49 3.79 16.98
CA PHE A 121 25.69 3.56 18.18
C PHE A 121 25.99 2.21 18.86
N GLU A 122 27.19 1.66 18.70
CA GLU A 122 27.59 0.42 19.38
C GLU A 122 27.32 0.49 20.89
N GLY A 123 26.54 -0.47 21.41
CA GLY A 123 26.14 -0.54 22.83
C GLY A 123 24.83 0.18 23.19
N TRP A 124 24.14 0.80 22.22
CA TRP A 124 22.87 1.48 22.43
C TRP A 124 21.67 0.57 22.11
N GLU A 125 20.53 0.86 22.73
CA GLU A 125 19.24 0.26 22.37
C GLU A 125 18.64 1.02 21.18
N PHE A 126 18.02 0.31 20.24
CA PHE A 126 17.35 0.92 19.09
C PHE A 126 16.00 0.26 18.79
N SER A 127 15.11 1.00 18.13
CA SER A 127 13.85 0.49 17.60
C SER A 127 13.63 1.01 16.17
N MET A 128 13.06 0.19 15.29
CA MET A 128 12.65 0.59 13.95
C MET A 128 11.14 0.47 13.82
N ARG A 129 10.50 1.52 13.30
CA ARG A 129 9.07 1.54 12.98
C ARG A 129 8.90 1.54 11.46
N PHE A 130 8.01 0.68 10.96
CA PHE A 130 7.69 0.57 9.54
C PHE A 130 6.27 1.05 9.29
N SER A 131 6.09 1.95 8.33
CA SER A 131 4.80 2.42 7.84
C SER A 131 4.74 2.29 6.31
N ASP A 132 3.52 2.38 5.76
CA ASP A 132 3.25 2.27 4.32
C ASP A 132 3.43 3.59 3.55
N GLY A 133 3.83 4.66 4.25
CA GLY A 133 4.10 5.98 3.70
C GLY A 133 2.86 6.83 3.37
N SER A 134 1.64 6.27 3.44
CA SER A 134 0.40 7.01 3.16
C SER A 134 -0.10 7.85 4.34
N GLY A 135 0.36 7.56 5.56
CA GLY A 135 0.02 8.35 6.75
C GLY A 135 0.56 9.79 6.72
N GLU A 136 -0.19 10.71 7.30
CA GLU A 136 0.34 11.99 7.77
C GLU A 136 1.08 11.73 9.08
N ASP A 137 2.41 11.68 9.01
CA ASP A 137 3.26 11.60 10.20
C ASP A 137 3.10 12.91 11.00
N THR A 138 2.13 12.94 11.91
CA THR A 138 1.90 14.01 12.88
C THR A 138 3.00 13.93 13.92
N GLY A 139 4.16 14.47 13.56
CA GLY A 139 5.31 14.61 14.46
C GLY A 139 4.84 15.07 15.84
N ALA A 140 4.99 14.18 16.82
CA ALA A 140 4.59 14.44 18.19
C ALA A 140 5.30 15.70 18.71
N GLY A 141 4.50 16.68 19.14
CA GLY A 141 4.86 17.64 20.18
C GLY A 141 5.28 19.05 19.74
N VAL A 142 4.31 19.96 19.55
CA VAL A 142 4.34 21.30 20.18
C VAL A 142 2.89 21.70 20.51
N GLY A 143 2.63 22.02 21.77
CA GLY A 143 1.32 22.37 22.30
C GLY A 143 0.76 23.69 21.79
N GLY A 144 -0.57 23.81 21.88
CA GLY A 144 -1.32 25.03 21.62
C GLY A 144 -2.82 24.80 21.73
N SER A 145 -3.35 24.81 22.95
CA SER A 145 -4.78 24.95 23.25
C SER A 145 -5.35 26.17 22.54
N VAL A 146 -6.53 26.03 21.92
CA VAL A 146 -7.50 27.13 21.77
C VAL A 146 -8.91 26.56 21.94
N ASP A 147 -9.63 27.24 22.82
CA ASP A 147 -10.96 26.94 23.35
C ASP A 147 -12.08 26.82 22.31
N ALA A 148 -13.06 26.00 22.69
CA ALA A 148 -14.39 25.95 22.11
C ALA A 148 -15.22 27.19 22.46
N THR A 149 -16.03 27.67 21.50
CA THR A 149 -17.31 28.32 21.79
C THR A 149 -18.32 28.06 20.68
N ASP A 150 -19.31 27.24 21.03
CA ASP A 150 -20.77 27.47 20.99
C ASP A 150 -21.45 28.09 19.75
N GLY A 151 -22.58 27.49 19.36
CA GLY A 151 -23.42 27.99 18.27
C GLY A 151 -24.54 27.03 17.85
N ASP A 152 -25.53 26.82 18.72
CA ASP A 152 -26.83 26.20 18.45
C ASP A 152 -27.47 26.56 17.09
N ALA A 153 -27.93 25.55 16.33
CA ALA A 153 -29.17 25.67 15.53
C ALA A 153 -29.73 24.32 15.02
N LYS A 154 -30.78 23.86 15.73
CA LYS A 154 -32.07 23.33 15.23
C LYS A 154 -32.11 22.17 14.22
N VAL A 155 -32.54 21.03 14.78
CA VAL A 155 -33.22 19.90 14.11
C VAL A 155 -34.51 20.33 13.39
N ILE A 156 -34.72 19.83 12.17
CA ILE A 156 -36.04 19.60 11.55
C ILE A 156 -36.04 18.16 10.97
N PRO A 157 -37.03 17.31 11.30
CA PRO A 157 -36.99 15.89 11.00
C PRO A 157 -37.52 15.58 9.60
N LEU A 158 -36.86 14.68 8.88
CA LEU A 158 -37.43 14.00 7.73
C LEU A 158 -37.57 12.52 8.08
N ARG A 159 -38.82 12.11 8.33
CA ARG A 159 -39.19 10.70 8.44
C ARG A 159 -38.92 10.02 7.09
N LEU A 160 -38.00 9.05 7.10
CA LEU A 160 -37.99 7.97 6.15
C LEU A 160 -38.39 6.68 6.86
N VAL A 161 -39.34 6.00 6.24
CA VAL A 161 -39.96 4.77 6.68
C VAL A 161 -38.99 3.62 6.42
N GLY A 162 -38.68 2.84 7.46
CA GLY A 162 -38.45 1.40 7.32
C GLY A 162 -37.00 0.92 7.24
N GLY A 163 -36.35 0.83 8.41
CA GLY A 163 -35.67 -0.38 8.88
C GLY A 163 -34.34 -0.77 8.23
N LEU A 164 -33.25 -0.43 8.91
CA LEU A 164 -32.19 -1.34 9.37
C LEU A 164 -31.34 -0.55 10.37
N ASP A 165 -31.41 -0.98 11.62
CA ASP A 165 -30.74 -0.54 12.85
C ASP A 165 -29.52 0.41 12.70
N ASP A 166 -29.70 1.60 13.28
CA ASP A 166 -28.76 2.72 13.40
C ASP A 166 -27.75 2.48 14.53
N ASP A 167 -26.94 1.42 14.43
CA ASP A 167 -25.84 1.15 15.36
C ASP A 167 -24.68 0.41 14.66
N GLY A 168 -24.25 0.96 13.51
CA GLY A 168 -23.35 0.30 12.57
C GLY A 168 -21.93 -0.02 13.06
N LEU A 169 -21.46 0.63 14.13
CA LEU A 169 -20.11 0.37 14.64
C LEU A 169 -20.04 -0.84 15.58
N ARG A 170 -21.18 -1.23 16.18
CA ARG A 170 -21.23 -2.18 17.29
C ARG A 170 -22.52 -3.01 17.26
N ARG A 171 -22.73 -3.83 16.22
CA ARG A 171 -23.79 -4.86 16.31
C ARG A 171 -23.64 -5.78 17.53
N GLN A 172 -22.44 -5.88 18.12
CA GLN A 172 -22.16 -6.69 19.32
C GLN A 172 -21.34 -6.00 20.42
N GLY A 173 -21.02 -4.71 20.31
CA GLY A 173 -20.22 -4.00 21.33
C GLY A 173 -18.73 -4.36 21.37
N ARG A 174 -18.20 -5.01 20.34
CA ARG A 174 -16.83 -5.59 20.29
C ARG A 174 -16.01 -4.95 19.18
N SER A 175 -14.75 -4.59 19.46
CA SER A 175 -13.86 -3.99 18.47
C SER A 175 -13.12 -5.04 17.63
N ILE A 176 -12.67 -4.65 16.44
CA ILE A 176 -11.78 -5.47 15.59
C ILE A 176 -10.56 -5.95 16.38
N ASP A 177 -9.87 -5.05 17.10
CA ASP A 177 -8.68 -5.41 17.90
C ASP A 177 -8.95 -6.52 18.90
N THR A 178 -10.10 -6.44 19.59
CA THR A 178 -10.48 -7.44 20.58
C THR A 178 -10.71 -8.80 19.92
N VAL A 179 -11.43 -8.81 18.80
CA VAL A 179 -11.81 -10.05 18.10
C VAL A 179 -10.59 -10.70 17.44
N LEU A 180 -9.67 -9.93 16.86
CA LEU A 180 -8.41 -10.43 16.31
C LEU A 180 -7.51 -11.03 17.39
N ALA A 181 -7.44 -10.40 18.57
CA ALA A 181 -6.68 -10.91 19.71
C ALA A 181 -7.23 -12.27 20.19
N GLU A 182 -8.55 -12.43 20.26
CA GLU A 182 -9.19 -13.69 20.64
C GLU A 182 -8.96 -14.80 19.63
N PHE A 183 -9.07 -14.49 18.33
CA PHE A 183 -8.75 -15.43 17.28
C PHE A 183 -7.31 -15.96 17.43
N LEU A 184 -6.34 -15.07 17.64
CA LEU A 184 -4.94 -15.46 17.87
C LEU A 184 -4.77 -16.26 19.16
N ALA A 185 -5.44 -15.89 20.25
CA ALA A 185 -5.38 -16.62 21.51
C ALA A 185 -5.86 -18.08 21.37
N GLU A 186 -6.95 -18.32 20.63
CA GLU A 186 -7.42 -19.68 20.31
C GLU A 186 -6.42 -20.42 19.42
N GLN A 187 -5.87 -19.75 18.40
CA GLN A 187 -4.90 -20.37 17.49
C GLN A 187 -3.61 -20.76 18.22
N ARG A 188 -3.17 -19.97 19.20
CA ARG A 188 -1.96 -20.25 20.01
C ARG A 188 -2.05 -21.58 20.75
N GLN A 189 -3.24 -21.98 21.18
CA GLN A 189 -3.45 -23.24 21.91
C GLN A 189 -3.35 -24.46 21.00
N ARG A 190 -3.53 -24.29 19.68
CA ARG A 190 -3.65 -25.38 18.71
C ARG A 190 -2.47 -25.51 17.75
N LEU A 191 -1.80 -24.40 17.42
CA LEU A 191 -0.79 -24.35 16.37
C LEU A 191 0.62 -24.51 16.91
N ALA A 192 1.51 -25.08 16.08
CA ALA A 192 2.95 -25.06 16.34
C ALA A 192 3.48 -23.61 16.35
N VAL A 193 4.55 -23.36 17.10
CA VAL A 193 5.11 -22.00 17.32
C VAL A 193 5.41 -21.27 16.01
N SER A 194 6.02 -21.94 15.02
CA SER A 194 6.35 -21.34 13.73
C SER A 194 5.10 -20.95 12.94
N THR A 195 4.08 -21.80 12.93
CA THR A 195 2.79 -21.51 12.29
C THR A 195 2.06 -20.39 13.01
N TYR A 196 2.06 -20.38 14.34
CA TYR A 196 1.46 -19.31 15.13
C TYR A 196 2.11 -17.94 14.88
N ARG A 197 3.44 -17.87 14.80
CA ARG A 197 4.16 -16.63 14.43
C ARG A 197 3.69 -16.09 13.08
N ARG A 198 3.50 -16.99 12.10
CA ARG A 198 2.97 -16.60 10.79
C ARG A 198 1.54 -16.07 10.86
N TYR A 199 0.68 -16.69 11.67
CA TYR A 199 -0.68 -16.19 11.90
C TYR A 199 -0.64 -14.80 12.52
N GLY A 200 0.20 -14.59 13.54
CA GLY A 200 0.39 -13.28 14.16
C GLY A 200 0.81 -12.23 13.13
N ARG A 201 1.79 -12.54 12.27
CA ARG A 201 2.24 -11.63 11.20
C ARG A 201 1.12 -11.25 10.24
N ILE A 202 0.35 -12.24 9.75
CA ILE A 202 -0.75 -11.97 8.81
C ILE A 202 -1.88 -11.19 9.47
N VAL A 203 -2.24 -11.51 10.72
CA VAL A 203 -3.27 -10.78 11.46
C VAL A 203 -2.85 -9.35 11.72
N GLU A 204 -1.57 -9.10 12.01
CA GLU A 204 -1.05 -7.74 12.16
C GLU A 204 -1.11 -6.96 10.84
N LEU A 205 -0.74 -7.58 9.72
CA LEU A 205 -0.87 -6.95 8.40
C LEU A 205 -2.33 -6.62 8.06
N LEU A 206 -3.26 -7.53 8.37
CA LEU A 206 -4.69 -7.29 8.21
C LEU A 206 -5.17 -6.13 9.10
N ARG A 207 -4.74 -6.10 10.37
CA ARG A 207 -5.05 -5.00 11.29
C ARG A 207 -4.55 -3.65 10.77
N MET A 208 -3.30 -3.58 10.33
CA MET A 208 -2.72 -2.37 9.74
C MET A 208 -3.50 -1.93 8.49
N CYS A 209 -3.85 -2.87 7.61
CA CYS A 209 -4.66 -2.59 6.44
C CYS A 209 -6.03 -2.01 6.82
N LEU A 210 -6.74 -2.68 7.74
CA LEU A 210 -8.05 -2.21 8.21
C LEU A 210 -7.95 -0.79 8.77
N ASN A 211 -6.92 -0.54 9.59
CA ASN A 211 -6.78 0.75 10.23
C ASN A 211 -6.49 1.90 9.25
N ASN A 212 -5.59 1.66 8.30
CA ASN A 212 -5.02 2.72 7.47
C ASN A 212 -5.79 2.96 6.14
N TYR A 213 -6.68 2.04 5.75
CA TYR A 213 -7.32 2.10 4.43
C TYR A 213 -8.84 2.01 4.51
N CYS A 214 -9.39 1.25 5.46
CA CYS A 214 -10.80 0.91 5.44
C CYS A 214 -11.71 1.98 6.06
N TYR A 215 -11.16 3.04 6.66
CA TYR A 215 -11.96 4.18 7.11
C TYR A 215 -12.72 4.86 5.95
N GLN A 216 -12.24 4.70 4.71
CA GLN A 216 -12.84 5.28 3.51
C GLN A 216 -14.19 4.66 3.16
N SER A 217 -14.49 3.44 3.65
CA SER A 217 -15.81 2.83 3.47
C SER A 217 -16.83 3.32 4.50
N LEU A 218 -16.42 4.10 5.50
CA LEU A 218 -17.33 4.64 6.51
C LEU A 218 -18.21 5.74 5.91
N THR A 219 -19.47 5.79 6.33
CA THR A 219 -20.41 6.84 5.89
C THR A 219 -21.17 7.42 7.08
N GLY A 220 -21.76 8.60 6.89
CA GLY A 220 -22.61 9.25 7.90
C GLY A 220 -21.95 9.38 9.27
N ALA A 221 -22.71 9.04 10.32
CA ALA A 221 -22.28 9.18 11.71
C ALA A 221 -21.06 8.29 12.08
N GLU A 222 -20.75 7.24 11.31
CA GLU A 222 -19.58 6.41 11.54
C GLU A 222 -18.30 7.12 11.10
N ALA A 223 -18.33 7.72 9.91
CA ALA A 223 -17.23 8.51 9.39
C ALA A 223 -16.93 9.71 10.29
N GLU A 224 -17.97 10.39 10.79
CA GLU A 224 -17.82 11.52 11.72
C GLU A 224 -17.19 11.11 13.05
N ARG A 225 -17.61 9.96 13.61
CA ARG A 225 -17.04 9.41 14.85
C ARG A 225 -15.58 9.01 14.69
N TRP A 226 -15.26 8.32 13.59
CA TRP A 226 -13.86 7.96 13.29
C TRP A 226 -13.00 9.21 13.09
N ARG A 227 -13.46 10.17 12.26
CA ARG A 227 -12.73 11.41 11.98
C ARG A 227 -12.47 12.21 13.25
N SER A 228 -13.47 12.35 14.12
CA SER A 228 -13.31 13.04 15.40
C SER A 228 -12.27 12.37 16.31
N ALA A 229 -12.21 11.04 16.33
CA ALA A 229 -11.22 10.30 17.12
C ALA A 229 -9.81 10.42 16.52
N TYR A 230 -9.71 10.32 15.20
CA TYR A 230 -8.45 10.49 14.47
C TYR A 230 -7.88 11.90 14.63
N ASP A 231 -8.71 12.94 14.49
CA ASP A 231 -8.33 14.35 14.67
C ASP A 231 -7.92 14.64 16.13
N ALA A 232 -8.43 13.87 17.09
CA ALA A 232 -8.01 13.91 18.49
C ALA A 232 -6.70 13.14 18.77
N GLY A 233 -6.06 12.57 17.73
CA GLY A 233 -4.78 11.87 17.81
C GLY A 233 -4.88 10.35 18.00
N ASP A 234 -6.06 9.74 17.88
CA ASP A 234 -6.18 8.28 17.87
C ASP A 234 -5.93 7.73 16.46
N GLU A 235 -4.66 7.56 16.10
CA GLU A 235 -4.25 7.01 14.81
C GLU A 235 -4.73 5.57 14.58
N GLU A 236 -5.13 4.86 15.63
CA GLU A 236 -5.66 3.48 15.57
C GLU A 236 -7.19 3.42 15.75
N ALA A 237 -7.87 4.56 15.56
CA ALA A 237 -9.29 4.69 15.83
C ALA A 237 -10.14 3.66 15.09
N PHE A 238 -9.81 3.30 13.84
CA PHE A 238 -10.66 2.43 13.05
C PHE A 238 -10.79 1.03 13.68
N THR A 239 -9.68 0.37 14.05
CA THR A 239 -9.73 -0.99 14.61
C THR A 239 -10.24 -1.04 16.06
N ARG A 240 -10.19 0.10 16.76
CA ARG A 240 -10.72 0.25 18.12
C ARG A 240 -12.21 0.57 18.16
N LEU A 241 -12.70 1.32 17.17
CA LEU A 241 -14.09 1.78 17.11
C LEU A 241 -14.98 0.80 16.33
N CYS A 242 -14.50 0.27 15.20
CA CYS A 242 -15.27 -0.57 14.28
C CYS A 242 -15.50 -1.99 14.78
N GLY A 243 -16.63 -2.56 14.34
CA GLY A 243 -17.06 -3.92 14.64
C GLY A 243 -16.42 -4.98 13.76
N PRO A 244 -16.49 -6.26 14.16
CA PRO A 244 -15.82 -7.37 13.45
C PRO A 244 -16.36 -7.65 12.04
N GLN A 245 -17.54 -7.13 11.67
CA GLN A 245 -18.10 -7.27 10.32
C GLN A 245 -17.17 -6.63 9.27
N GLN A 246 -16.58 -5.49 9.62
CA GLN A 246 -15.61 -4.77 8.79
C GLN A 246 -14.40 -5.62 8.41
N ILE A 247 -14.07 -6.68 9.17
CA ILE A 247 -12.95 -7.56 8.86
C ILE A 247 -13.18 -8.27 7.52
N VAL A 248 -14.34 -8.90 7.34
CA VAL A 248 -14.62 -9.71 6.14
C VAL A 248 -15.07 -8.86 4.95
N GLU A 249 -15.75 -7.75 5.23
CA GLU A 249 -16.17 -6.76 4.22
C GLU A 249 -14.95 -6.19 3.48
N ASN A 250 -13.85 -5.98 4.20
CA ASN A 250 -12.61 -5.39 3.66
C ASN A 250 -11.54 -6.42 3.21
N TYR A 251 -11.90 -7.69 3.01
CA TYR A 251 -10.95 -8.66 2.43
C TYR A 251 -10.52 -8.30 1.01
N GLY A 252 -11.34 -7.55 0.26
CA GLY A 252 -10.96 -7.02 -1.05
C GLY A 252 -9.78 -6.06 -0.95
N GLU A 253 -9.87 -5.09 -0.03
CA GLU A 253 -8.79 -4.13 0.23
C GLU A 253 -7.52 -4.84 0.72
N PHE A 254 -7.65 -5.75 1.69
CA PHE A 254 -6.49 -6.45 2.24
C PHE A 254 -5.80 -7.36 1.22
N LEU A 255 -6.54 -8.27 0.58
CA LEU A 255 -5.95 -9.29 -0.30
C LEU A 255 -5.68 -8.75 -1.70
N GLY A 256 -6.58 -7.92 -2.23
CA GLY A 256 -6.53 -7.42 -3.61
C GLY A 256 -5.73 -6.13 -3.79
N TYR A 257 -5.46 -5.37 -2.72
CA TYR A 257 -4.68 -4.13 -2.82
C TYR A 257 -3.49 -4.10 -1.87
N PHE A 258 -3.71 -4.21 -0.55
CA PHE A 258 -2.67 -4.00 0.46
C PHE A 258 -1.54 -5.04 0.36
N MET A 259 -1.88 -6.33 0.29
CA MET A 259 -0.89 -7.41 0.19
C MET A 259 -0.06 -7.36 -1.09
N ILE A 260 -0.59 -6.76 -2.16
CA ILE A 260 0.08 -6.64 -3.46
C ILE A 260 0.94 -5.36 -3.51
N ARG A 261 0.37 -4.23 -3.09
CA ARG A 261 0.96 -2.90 -3.30
C ARG A 261 1.83 -2.43 -2.13
N LYS A 262 1.49 -2.82 -0.89
CA LYS A 262 2.08 -2.27 0.34
C LYS A 262 3.01 -3.24 1.05
N VAL A 263 2.82 -4.53 0.82
CA VAL A 263 3.66 -5.57 1.38
C VAL A 263 4.54 -6.14 0.28
N ALA A 264 5.86 -6.09 0.45
CA ALA A 264 6.79 -6.89 -0.37
C ALA A 264 6.70 -8.36 0.05
N ALA A 265 5.51 -8.95 -0.10
CA ALA A 265 5.17 -10.24 0.46
C ALA A 265 5.84 -11.34 -0.36
N SER A 266 6.51 -12.25 0.33
CA SER A 266 6.95 -13.48 -0.32
C SER A 266 5.75 -14.31 -0.79
N GLN A 267 5.99 -15.17 -1.78
CA GLN A 267 5.03 -16.16 -2.25
C GLN A 267 4.45 -17.04 -1.11
N GLU A 268 5.23 -17.29 -0.06
CA GLU A 268 4.77 -18.03 1.11
C GLU A 268 3.83 -17.16 1.98
N GLU A 269 4.14 -15.88 2.16
CA GLU A 269 3.29 -14.93 2.86
C GLU A 269 1.96 -14.69 2.15
N LEU A 270 1.93 -14.58 0.82
CA LEU A 270 0.67 -14.48 0.05
C LEU A 270 -0.24 -15.69 0.26
N ARG A 271 0.32 -16.91 0.23
CA ARG A 271 -0.44 -18.14 0.54
C ARG A 271 -0.89 -18.20 2.00
N ALA A 272 -0.06 -17.68 2.92
CA ALA A 272 -0.41 -17.60 4.33
C ALA A 272 -1.52 -16.59 4.58
N ALA A 273 -1.51 -15.44 3.90
CA ALA A 273 -2.55 -14.42 3.95
C ALA A 273 -3.91 -15.06 3.64
N ALA A 274 -4.02 -15.71 2.49
CA ALA A 274 -5.20 -16.48 2.09
C ALA A 274 -5.60 -17.56 3.11
N THR A 275 -4.65 -18.34 3.63
CA THR A 275 -4.94 -19.42 4.57
C THR A 275 -5.51 -18.89 5.90
N VAL A 276 -4.92 -17.84 6.43
CA VAL A 276 -5.31 -17.25 7.71
C VAL A 276 -6.66 -16.55 7.59
N THR A 277 -6.87 -15.74 6.54
CA THR A 277 -8.15 -15.06 6.32
C THR A 277 -9.29 -16.04 6.07
N LYS A 278 -9.07 -17.12 5.30
CA LYS A 278 -10.05 -18.22 5.16
C LYS A 278 -10.50 -18.82 6.49
N ARG A 279 -9.56 -18.98 7.43
CA ARG A 279 -9.85 -19.54 8.76
C ARG A 279 -10.49 -18.52 9.67
N LEU A 280 -10.06 -17.27 9.59
CA LEU A 280 -10.64 -16.16 10.33
C LEU A 280 -12.11 -15.96 9.95
N ALA A 281 -12.46 -15.93 8.66
CA ALA A 281 -13.86 -15.84 8.21
C ALA A 281 -14.76 -16.92 8.83
N ARG A 282 -14.33 -18.20 8.77
CA ARG A 282 -15.05 -19.31 9.42
C ARG A 282 -15.09 -19.19 10.93
N TRP A 283 -14.03 -18.69 11.55
CA TRP A 283 -13.98 -18.49 12.99
C TRP A 283 -14.95 -17.40 13.42
N LEU A 284 -15.06 -16.30 12.67
CA LEU A 284 -15.99 -15.21 12.91
C LEU A 284 -17.44 -15.69 12.83
N ALA A 285 -17.80 -16.48 11.81
CA ALA A 285 -19.15 -17.06 11.70
C ALA A 285 -19.49 -17.99 12.85
N ARG A 286 -18.58 -18.91 13.21
CA ARG A 286 -18.79 -19.84 14.34
C ARG A 286 -19.02 -19.13 15.68
N HIS A 287 -18.47 -17.94 15.87
CA HIS A 287 -18.65 -17.11 17.06
C HIS A 287 -19.81 -16.11 16.92
N GLY A 288 -20.52 -16.13 15.78
CA GLY A 288 -21.66 -15.28 15.50
C GLY A 288 -21.31 -13.83 15.18
N TYR A 289 -20.04 -13.49 14.93
CA TYR A 289 -19.63 -12.12 14.61
C TYR A 289 -20.08 -11.65 13.23
N VAL A 290 -20.23 -12.60 12.30
CA VAL A 290 -20.72 -12.39 10.93
C VAL A 290 -21.71 -13.52 10.61
N ASP A 291 -22.66 -13.27 9.72
CA ASP A 291 -23.54 -14.32 9.21
C ASP A 291 -22.79 -15.30 8.29
N GLU A 292 -23.42 -16.45 8.03
CA GLU A 292 -22.83 -17.54 7.25
C GLU A 292 -22.57 -17.13 5.80
N ASP A 293 -23.47 -16.35 5.19
CA ASP A 293 -23.35 -15.91 3.79
C ASP A 293 -22.14 -14.97 3.61
N ALA A 294 -21.98 -14.00 4.51
CA ALA A 294 -20.83 -13.09 4.53
C ALA A 294 -19.50 -13.84 4.76
N ALA A 295 -19.50 -14.83 5.65
CA ALA A 295 -18.32 -15.66 5.89
C ALA A 295 -17.96 -16.56 4.71
N ASP A 296 -18.95 -17.13 4.02
CA ASP A 296 -18.75 -17.97 2.84
C ASP A 296 -18.25 -17.14 1.65
N ALA A 297 -18.80 -15.95 1.42
CA ALA A 297 -18.29 -15.01 0.42
C ALA A 297 -16.82 -14.62 0.70
N ALA A 298 -16.50 -14.28 1.96
CA ALA A 298 -15.14 -13.95 2.37
C ALA A 298 -14.18 -15.14 2.26
N HIS A 299 -14.67 -16.35 2.56
CA HIS A 299 -13.91 -17.59 2.38
C HIS A 299 -13.63 -17.88 0.90
N GLY A 300 -14.59 -17.63 0.01
CA GLY A 300 -14.44 -17.71 -1.44
C GLY A 300 -13.35 -16.78 -1.94
N ARG A 301 -13.46 -15.48 -1.63
CA ARG A 301 -12.45 -14.46 -1.99
C ARG A 301 -11.05 -14.82 -1.49
N ALA A 302 -10.94 -15.27 -0.24
CA ALA A 302 -9.65 -15.69 0.31
C ALA A 302 -9.11 -16.98 -0.35
N THR A 303 -9.98 -17.83 -0.90
CA THR A 303 -9.57 -19.01 -1.67
C THR A 303 -9.02 -18.63 -3.04
N GLU A 304 -9.70 -17.73 -3.74
CA GLU A 304 -9.25 -17.16 -5.02
C GLU A 304 -7.91 -16.46 -4.85
N ALA A 305 -7.79 -15.57 -3.85
CA ALA A 305 -6.53 -14.90 -3.53
C ALA A 305 -5.36 -15.86 -3.28
N GLY A 306 -5.60 -17.00 -2.63
CA GLY A 306 -4.57 -18.01 -2.39
C GLY A 306 -4.06 -18.72 -3.64
N ARG A 307 -4.90 -18.77 -4.70
CA ARG A 307 -4.55 -19.28 -6.03
C ARG A 307 -3.86 -18.20 -6.85
N ASP A 308 -4.40 -16.99 -6.84
CA ASP A 308 -4.12 -15.98 -7.85
C ASP A 308 -3.03 -15.00 -7.46
N LEU A 309 -2.96 -14.54 -6.19
CA LEU A 309 -1.90 -13.62 -5.76
C LEU A 309 -0.48 -14.16 -6.05
N PRO A 310 -0.16 -15.45 -5.76
CA PRO A 310 1.15 -15.98 -6.08
C PRO A 310 1.43 -16.07 -7.59
N ARG A 311 0.39 -16.22 -8.42
CA ARG A 311 0.52 -16.26 -9.89
C ARG A 311 0.70 -14.86 -10.47
N ALA A 312 -0.06 -13.88 -9.98
CA ALA A 312 0.05 -12.48 -10.39
C ALA A 312 1.39 -11.85 -10.01
N ASP A 313 1.89 -12.12 -8.81
CA ASP A 313 3.23 -11.69 -8.39
C ASP A 313 4.32 -12.22 -9.34
N LYS A 314 4.27 -13.51 -9.69
CA LYS A 314 5.19 -14.11 -10.68
C LYS A 314 5.03 -13.54 -12.09
N LEU A 315 3.80 -13.24 -12.51
CA LEU A 315 3.57 -12.58 -13.79
C LEU A 315 4.21 -11.18 -13.79
N GLY A 316 4.01 -10.42 -12.72
CA GLY A 316 4.64 -9.12 -12.50
C GLY A 316 6.16 -9.19 -12.62
N GLU A 317 6.81 -10.20 -12.02
CA GLU A 317 8.25 -10.40 -12.18
C GLU A 317 8.68 -10.63 -13.64
N TYR A 318 7.90 -11.37 -14.44
CA TYR A 318 8.22 -11.61 -15.85
C TYR A 318 8.00 -10.35 -16.70
N LEU A 319 6.90 -9.63 -16.47
CA LEU A 319 6.63 -8.37 -17.16
C LEU A 319 7.70 -7.33 -16.81
N TYR A 320 8.10 -7.26 -15.55
CA TYR A 320 9.14 -6.36 -15.09
C TYR A 320 10.49 -6.66 -15.76
N ARG A 321 10.87 -7.94 -15.82
CA ARG A 321 12.08 -8.37 -16.55
C ARG A 321 12.02 -8.03 -18.03
N LEU A 322 10.87 -8.21 -18.66
CA LEU A 322 10.66 -7.84 -20.07
C LEU A 322 10.82 -6.33 -20.26
N ALA A 323 10.15 -5.52 -19.44
CA ALA A 323 10.23 -4.06 -19.47
C ALA A 323 11.68 -3.57 -19.39
N ARG A 324 12.48 -4.12 -18.48
CA ARG A 324 13.91 -3.78 -18.36
C ARG A 324 14.78 -4.16 -19.56
N GLN A 325 14.37 -5.15 -20.34
CA GLN A 325 15.07 -5.57 -21.56
C GLN A 325 14.62 -4.77 -22.78
N THR A 326 13.51 -4.03 -22.67
CA THR A 326 13.03 -3.18 -23.75
C THR A 326 13.92 -1.95 -23.88
N HIS A 327 14.68 -1.91 -24.96
CA HIS A 327 15.38 -0.71 -25.39
C HIS A 327 14.53 0.05 -26.40
N LEU A 328 14.20 1.31 -26.08
CA LEU A 328 13.59 2.24 -27.01
C LEU A 328 14.67 2.88 -27.89
N PRO A 329 14.46 2.97 -29.22
CA PRO A 329 15.42 3.57 -30.13
C PRO A 329 15.37 5.11 -30.17
N VAL A 330 14.38 5.74 -29.52
CA VAL A 330 14.12 7.19 -29.48
C VAL A 330 13.71 7.60 -28.07
N ASP A 331 13.75 8.91 -27.79
CA ASP A 331 13.30 9.45 -26.51
C ASP A 331 11.80 9.17 -26.31
N PRO A 332 11.34 8.74 -25.12
CA PRO A 332 9.91 8.64 -24.79
C PRO A 332 9.08 9.87 -25.19
N ASP A 333 9.64 11.07 -25.06
CA ASP A 333 8.96 12.33 -25.40
C ASP A 333 8.77 12.53 -26.92
N ASP A 334 9.44 11.73 -27.76
CA ASP A 334 9.32 11.77 -29.22
C ASP A 334 8.16 10.92 -29.76
N PHE A 335 7.49 10.13 -28.91
CA PHE A 335 6.35 9.31 -29.34
C PHE A 335 5.09 10.15 -29.53
N ALA A 336 4.39 9.95 -30.65
CA ALA A 336 3.03 10.46 -30.80
C ALA A 336 2.08 9.75 -29.82
N ASP A 337 1.08 10.46 -29.30
CA ASP A 337 0.11 9.94 -28.31
C ASP A 337 -0.53 8.60 -28.73
N GLU A 338 -0.83 8.40 -30.01
CA GLU A 338 -1.39 7.14 -30.53
C GLU A 338 -0.44 5.93 -30.45
N ASN A 339 0.86 6.17 -30.23
CA ASN A 339 1.92 5.19 -30.14
C ASN A 339 2.51 5.08 -28.72
N TRP A 340 1.92 5.77 -27.75
CA TRP A 340 2.31 5.75 -26.35
C TRP A 340 1.09 5.54 -25.45
N VAL A 341 1.13 4.55 -24.58
CA VAL A 341 0.06 4.27 -23.63
C VAL A 341 0.67 4.13 -22.25
N GLU A 342 0.21 4.93 -21.30
CA GLU A 342 0.55 4.84 -19.89
C GLU A 342 -0.75 4.80 -19.09
N ASP A 343 -1.16 3.61 -18.65
CA ASP A 343 -2.44 3.46 -17.93
C ASP A 343 -2.51 2.16 -17.13
N TYR A 344 -3.51 2.06 -16.25
CA TYR A 344 -3.98 0.80 -15.67
C TYR A 344 -4.94 0.12 -16.64
N LEU A 345 -4.51 -1.01 -17.19
CA LEU A 345 -5.28 -1.75 -18.20
C LEU A 345 -5.49 -3.19 -17.78
N SER A 346 -6.69 -3.70 -18.05
CA SER A 346 -7.01 -5.11 -17.89
C SER A 346 -6.37 -5.94 -18.99
N ILE A 347 -5.91 -7.14 -18.66
CA ILE A 347 -5.56 -8.16 -19.64
C ILE A 347 -6.85 -8.63 -20.32
N THR A 348 -7.04 -8.32 -21.59
CA THR A 348 -8.28 -8.63 -22.34
C THR A 348 -8.17 -9.89 -23.18
N ARG A 349 -6.94 -10.30 -23.51
CA ARG A 349 -6.66 -11.51 -24.29
C ARG A 349 -5.30 -12.08 -23.93
N VAL A 350 -5.22 -13.41 -23.93
CA VAL A 350 -4.00 -14.18 -23.71
C VAL A 350 -3.84 -15.17 -24.86
N GLU A 351 -2.68 -15.16 -25.49
CA GLU A 351 -2.23 -16.18 -26.44
C GLU A 351 -0.82 -16.65 -26.09
N ASP A 352 -0.36 -17.74 -26.70
CA ASP A 352 0.98 -18.27 -26.45
C ASP A 352 2.07 -17.21 -26.76
N GLY A 353 2.74 -16.74 -25.71
CA GLY A 353 3.76 -15.69 -25.78
C GLY A 353 3.23 -14.29 -26.12
N ARG A 354 1.93 -14.01 -25.97
CA ARG A 354 1.34 -12.69 -26.30
C ARG A 354 0.22 -12.30 -25.34
N LEU A 355 0.20 -11.02 -24.96
CA LEU A 355 -0.85 -10.41 -24.15
C LEU A 355 -1.45 -9.19 -24.84
N TRP A 356 -2.70 -8.88 -24.50
CA TRP A 356 -3.37 -7.65 -24.85
C TRP A 356 -3.82 -6.95 -23.56
N PHE A 357 -3.61 -5.64 -23.51
CA PHE A 357 -3.97 -4.77 -22.39
C PHE A 357 -5.02 -3.78 -22.90
N GLY A 358 -6.27 -3.88 -22.44
CA GLY A 358 -7.38 -3.15 -23.05
C GLY A 358 -7.52 -3.47 -24.54
N GLU A 359 -7.51 -2.43 -25.38
CA GLU A 359 -7.50 -2.56 -26.84
C GLU A 359 -6.08 -2.64 -27.43
N VAL A 360 -5.04 -2.56 -26.59
CA VAL A 360 -3.64 -2.44 -26.99
C VAL A 360 -2.98 -3.81 -27.04
N GLY A 361 -2.42 -4.15 -28.20
CA GLY A 361 -1.65 -5.37 -28.39
C GLY A 361 -1.59 -5.82 -29.86
N PRO A 362 -1.01 -6.99 -30.14
CA PRO A 362 -0.33 -7.87 -29.19
C PRO A 362 0.96 -7.26 -28.62
N VAL A 363 1.23 -7.51 -27.34
CA VAL A 363 2.54 -7.32 -26.71
C VAL A 363 3.19 -8.69 -26.58
N ALA A 364 4.39 -8.84 -27.16
CA ALA A 364 5.15 -10.09 -27.07
C ALA A 364 5.69 -10.29 -25.65
N VAL A 365 5.44 -11.46 -25.07
CA VAL A 365 5.91 -11.85 -23.73
C VAL A 365 6.53 -13.25 -23.76
N SER A 366 7.13 -13.69 -22.66
CA SER A 366 7.57 -15.08 -22.53
C SER A 366 6.38 -16.03 -22.43
N LYS A 367 6.57 -17.30 -22.82
CA LYS A 367 5.55 -18.34 -22.65
C LYS A 367 5.12 -18.47 -21.18
N GLN A 368 6.09 -18.39 -20.27
CA GLN A 368 5.82 -18.44 -18.83
C GLN A 368 4.93 -17.29 -18.35
N ALA A 369 5.07 -16.10 -18.93
CA ALA A 369 4.20 -14.97 -18.62
C ALA A 369 2.77 -15.23 -19.15
N SER A 370 2.62 -15.64 -20.40
CA SER A 370 1.29 -15.93 -20.96
C SER A 370 0.59 -17.11 -20.26
N ASP A 371 1.33 -18.12 -19.82
CA ASP A 371 0.77 -19.27 -19.09
C ASP A 371 0.25 -18.88 -17.68
N LEU A 372 0.76 -17.80 -17.10
CA LEU A 372 0.33 -17.31 -15.78
C LEU A 372 -0.83 -16.31 -15.88
N ALA A 373 -0.87 -15.52 -16.96
CA ALA A 373 -1.84 -14.46 -17.17
C ALA A 373 -3.28 -14.95 -17.23
N GLU A 374 -4.19 -14.13 -16.72
CA GLU A 374 -5.62 -14.39 -16.71
C GLU A 374 -6.35 -13.16 -17.24
N VAL A 375 -7.39 -13.39 -18.03
CA VAL A 375 -8.22 -12.29 -18.57
C VAL A 375 -8.99 -11.66 -17.42
N GLY A 376 -8.99 -10.32 -17.38
CA GLY A 376 -9.62 -9.53 -16.33
C GLY A 376 -8.66 -9.05 -15.25
N TRP A 377 -7.43 -9.56 -15.19
CA TRP A 377 -6.41 -9.02 -14.28
C TRP A 377 -5.93 -7.67 -14.74
N ASP A 378 -5.81 -6.73 -13.81
CA ASP A 378 -5.38 -5.37 -14.08
C ASP A 378 -3.89 -5.19 -13.84
N VAL A 379 -3.27 -4.36 -14.68
CA VAL A 379 -1.85 -4.04 -14.54
C VAL A 379 -1.60 -2.63 -15.02
N TYR A 380 -0.78 -1.89 -14.27
CA TYR A 380 -0.23 -0.64 -14.78
C TYR A 380 0.85 -0.95 -15.81
N VAL A 381 0.71 -0.43 -17.02
CA VAL A 381 1.67 -0.63 -18.10
C VAL A 381 1.99 0.69 -18.78
N VAL A 382 3.26 0.81 -19.17
CA VAL A 382 3.69 1.78 -20.18
C VAL A 382 4.04 0.99 -21.42
N LEU A 383 3.35 1.28 -22.52
CA LEU A 383 3.51 0.60 -23.81
C LEU A 383 3.89 1.63 -24.88
N ALA A 384 4.89 1.29 -25.68
CA ALA A 384 5.31 2.10 -26.82
C ALA A 384 5.24 1.29 -28.11
N ARG A 385 4.73 1.89 -29.19
CA ARG A 385 4.66 1.26 -30.50
C ARG A 385 5.91 1.57 -31.31
N VAL A 386 6.80 0.59 -31.43
CA VAL A 386 8.09 0.72 -32.12
C VAL A 386 8.13 -0.20 -33.33
N GLY A 387 8.38 0.36 -34.52
CA GLY A 387 8.44 -0.42 -35.76
C GLY A 387 7.14 -1.20 -36.03
N GLY A 388 5.99 -0.59 -35.70
CA GLY A 388 4.66 -1.16 -35.85
C GLY A 388 4.21 -2.11 -34.72
N ASN A 389 5.10 -2.49 -33.78
CA ASN A 389 4.83 -3.44 -32.72
C ASN A 389 4.78 -2.77 -31.34
N TRP A 390 3.82 -3.17 -30.52
CA TRP A 390 3.75 -2.73 -29.12
C TRP A 390 4.82 -3.41 -28.28
N ARG A 391 5.51 -2.63 -27.46
CA ARG A 391 6.53 -3.09 -26.52
C ARG A 391 6.23 -2.58 -25.13
N LEU A 392 6.43 -3.44 -24.13
CA LEU A 392 6.33 -3.07 -22.72
C LEU A 392 7.57 -2.29 -22.30
N VAL A 393 7.40 -1.05 -21.86
CA VAL A 393 8.46 -0.12 -21.44
C VAL A 393 8.59 -0.12 -19.93
N GLU A 394 7.46 -0.03 -19.22
CA GLU A 394 7.38 -0.07 -17.77
C GLU A 394 6.15 -0.89 -17.37
N THR A 395 6.18 -1.46 -16.17
CA THR A 395 5.05 -2.17 -15.59
C THR A 395 5.01 -1.96 -14.09
N GLY A 396 3.80 -1.91 -13.54
CA GLY A 396 3.54 -1.97 -12.11
C GLY A 396 3.22 -3.39 -11.65
N MET A 397 2.57 -3.48 -10.49
CA MET A 397 2.04 -4.73 -9.94
C MET A 397 0.85 -5.23 -10.77
N VAL A 398 0.62 -6.55 -10.71
CA VAL A 398 -0.53 -7.22 -11.33
C VAL A 398 -1.60 -7.48 -10.26
N TYR A 399 -2.84 -7.13 -10.55
CA TYR A 399 -3.99 -7.18 -9.66
C TYR A 399 -5.00 -8.24 -10.16
N PRO A 400 -5.16 -9.38 -9.44
CA PRO A 400 -6.10 -10.45 -9.80
C PRO A 400 -7.59 -10.14 -9.74
#